data_AF-A0A1V1NY15-F1
#
_entry.id   AF-A0A1V1NY15-F1
#
_cell.length_a   1.000
_cell.length_b   1.000
_cell.length_c   1.000
_cell.angle_alpha   90.00
_cell.angle_beta   90.00
_cell.angle_gamma   90.00
#
_symmetry.space_group_name_H-M   'P 1'
#
loop_
_entity.id
_entity.type
_entity.pdbx_description
1 polymer ?
#
loop_
_entity_poly.entity_id
_entity_poly.type
_entity_poly.pdbx_seq_one_letter_code
_entity_poly.pdbx_strand_id
1 'polypeptide(L)'
;MSNYAAISGGGIYIASANAINFNKNVIMSNYANGGGGIYVKLVNIIHFINNIIVNNNASINGGLVIQLSSEINFINNTVTDNSRDGIYIKASEHQAKIYIANNIIWGNDDGGDIDLSGGIVELYTNNYKGIEGSFKTSIGNIDQDPSFVAPEEGDYHLSLGSPCINSGYNEASNLPATDKDGNSRIINDFVDMGAYELTDSFSFDPHPADSNNNWIIEDNEFNNYNSAWKQGNTWTNGPNPIPLDFVSRAGFLKESGGTYHNVGGKQPDCWMPGSGE
;
A
#
# COMPACT_ATOMS: atom_id res chain seq x y z
N MET A 1 -0.76 7.59 12.97
CA MET A 1 0.01 7.76 14.23
C MET A 1 1.48 7.67 13.90
N SER A 2 2.28 8.66 14.27
CA SER A 2 3.73 8.66 14.06
C SER A 2 4.45 8.04 15.26
N ASN A 3 5.31 7.04 15.03
CA ASN A 3 6.20 6.51 16.06
C ASN A 3 7.63 7.01 15.84
N TYR A 4 8.40 7.12 16.92
CA TYR A 4 9.80 7.54 16.91
C TYR A 4 10.70 6.49 17.56
N ALA A 5 11.78 6.11 16.88
CA ALA A 5 12.87 5.32 17.45
C ALA A 5 14.21 6.06 17.29
N ALA A 6 15.07 6.05 18.31
CA ALA A 6 16.36 6.73 18.23
C ALA A 6 17.36 6.05 17.26
N ILE A 7 17.16 4.78 16.95
CA ILE A 7 18.11 3.97 16.17
C ILE A 7 17.42 3.36 14.95
N SER A 8 16.52 2.40 15.14
CA SER A 8 15.99 1.64 14.00
C SER A 8 14.54 1.25 14.15
N GLY A 9 13.84 1.16 13.01
CA GLY A 9 12.49 0.61 12.92
C GLY A 9 11.48 1.47 13.65
N GLY A 10 11.28 2.71 13.18
CA GLY A 10 10.44 3.70 13.85
C GLY A 10 9.02 3.18 14.07
N GLY A 11 8.45 2.53 13.06
CA GLY A 11 7.19 1.80 13.18
C GLY A 11 7.38 0.36 13.65
N ILE A 12 8.26 -0.39 12.98
CA ILE A 12 8.46 -1.82 13.20
C ILE A 12 9.95 -2.15 13.23
N TYR A 13 10.39 -2.82 14.30
CA TYR A 13 11.73 -3.39 14.41
C TYR A 13 11.66 -4.89 14.64
N ILE A 14 12.35 -5.67 13.82
CA ILE A 14 12.43 -7.13 13.97
C ILE A 14 13.88 -7.58 13.91
N ALA A 15 14.32 -8.26 14.96
CA ALA A 15 15.61 -8.93 15.03
C ALA A 15 15.40 -10.42 15.24
N SER A 16 15.81 -11.22 14.26
CA SER A 16 15.82 -12.69 14.27
C SER A 16 14.43 -13.34 14.22
N ALA A 17 14.08 -13.87 13.05
CA ALA A 17 12.89 -14.70 12.86
C ALA A 17 13.15 -15.75 11.76
N ASN A 18 12.38 -16.85 11.78
CA ASN A 18 12.48 -17.81 10.68
C ASN A 18 11.79 -17.31 9.42
N ALA A 19 10.54 -16.84 9.54
CA ALA A 19 9.78 -16.32 8.42
C ALA A 19 8.86 -15.19 8.89
N ILE A 20 8.67 -14.19 8.02
CA ILE A 20 7.77 -13.07 8.27
C ILE A 20 6.96 -12.79 7.01
N ASN A 21 5.67 -12.53 7.20
CA ASN A 21 4.77 -12.12 6.14
C ASN A 21 4.11 -10.79 6.52
N PHE A 22 4.48 -9.73 5.80
CA PHE A 22 3.77 -8.46 5.81
C PHE A 22 2.79 -8.48 4.63
N ASN A 23 1.50 -8.57 4.93
CA ASN A 23 0.44 -8.56 3.92
C ASN A 23 -0.60 -7.48 4.22
N LYS A 24 -0.91 -6.62 3.24
CA LYS A 24 -1.94 -5.57 3.32
C LYS A 24 -1.74 -4.52 4.42
N ASN A 25 -0.51 -4.34 4.92
CA ASN A 25 -0.24 -3.36 5.98
C ASN A 25 -0.08 -1.95 5.42
N VAL A 26 -0.29 -0.95 6.29
CA VAL A 26 0.06 0.44 6.03
C VAL A 26 1.04 0.90 7.11
N ILE A 27 2.24 1.29 6.71
CA ILE A 27 3.30 1.78 7.59
C ILE A 27 3.61 3.20 7.16
N MET A 28 3.18 4.15 7.98
CA MET A 28 3.28 5.57 7.62
C MET A 28 3.74 6.47 8.76
N SER A 29 4.40 7.56 8.37
CA SER A 29 4.73 8.69 9.26
C SER A 29 5.59 8.32 10.45
N ASN A 30 6.44 7.30 10.34
CA ASN A 30 7.34 6.91 11.41
C ASN A 30 8.74 7.50 11.21
N TYR A 31 9.47 7.67 12.31
CA TYR A 31 10.80 8.24 12.33
C TYR A 31 11.81 7.29 12.98
N ALA A 32 12.96 7.07 12.34
CA ALA A 32 14.12 6.44 12.97
C ALA A 32 15.45 6.99 12.41
N ASN A 33 16.59 6.57 12.97
CA ASN A 33 17.86 6.83 12.30
C ASN A 33 17.95 5.98 11.02
N GLY A 34 17.66 4.67 11.07
CA GLY A 34 17.51 3.84 9.87
C GLY A 34 16.29 2.94 9.86
N GLY A 35 15.66 2.77 8.69
CA GLY A 35 14.39 2.07 8.56
C GLY A 35 13.29 2.85 9.29
N GLY A 36 13.00 4.05 8.78
CA GLY A 36 12.04 4.97 9.38
C GLY A 36 10.70 4.28 9.67
N GLY A 37 10.20 3.54 8.69
CA GLY A 37 9.02 2.70 8.83
C GLY A 37 9.37 1.35 9.44
N ILE A 38 10.22 0.60 8.75
CA ILE A 38 10.50 -0.80 9.08
C ILE A 38 12.01 -1.05 9.08
N TYR A 39 12.48 -1.80 10.07
CA TYR A 39 13.82 -2.36 10.10
C TYR A 39 13.76 -3.85 10.43
N VAL A 40 14.29 -4.67 9.52
CA VAL A 40 14.34 -6.13 9.66
C VAL A 40 15.79 -6.60 9.60
N LYS A 41 16.17 -7.49 10.52
CA LYS A 41 17.50 -8.09 10.54
C LYS A 41 17.48 -9.56 10.92
N LEU A 42 18.32 -10.38 10.26
CA LEU A 42 18.53 -11.80 10.54
C LEU A 42 17.25 -12.64 10.38
N VAL A 43 16.51 -12.41 9.31
CA VAL A 43 15.29 -13.18 9.01
C VAL A 43 15.52 -14.07 7.80
N ASN A 44 15.22 -15.38 7.91
CA ASN A 44 15.54 -16.30 6.81
C ASN A 44 14.67 -16.01 5.57
N ILE A 45 13.35 -15.88 5.75
CA ILE A 45 12.39 -15.65 4.66
C ILE A 45 11.50 -14.46 4.97
N ILE A 46 11.40 -13.50 4.06
CA ILE A 46 10.52 -12.36 4.18
C ILE A 46 9.63 -12.23 2.95
N HIS A 47 8.34 -12.06 3.19
CA HIS A 47 7.35 -11.68 2.18
C HIS A 47 6.77 -10.30 2.52
N PHE A 48 6.87 -9.38 1.58
CA PHE A 48 6.13 -8.12 1.56
C PHE A 48 5.16 -8.17 0.39
N ILE A 49 3.86 -8.23 0.70
CA ILE A 49 2.78 -8.35 -0.28
C ILE A 49 1.72 -7.28 -0.01
N ASN A 50 1.31 -6.51 -1.02
CA ASN A 50 0.21 -5.54 -0.91
C ASN A 50 0.38 -4.49 0.20
N ASN A 51 1.60 -4.16 0.61
CA ASN A 51 1.82 -3.17 1.66
C ASN A 51 1.95 -1.76 1.07
N ILE A 52 1.61 -0.77 1.90
CA ILE A 52 1.91 0.64 1.67
C ILE A 52 2.93 1.07 2.71
N ILE A 53 4.08 1.54 2.26
CA ILE A 53 5.16 2.05 3.12
C ILE A 53 5.44 3.48 2.68
N VAL A 54 4.95 4.46 3.43
CA VAL A 54 4.88 5.83 2.94
C VAL A 54 5.20 6.89 4.00
N ASN A 55 5.77 8.02 3.59
CA ASN A 55 5.98 9.15 4.50
C ASN A 55 6.81 8.78 5.75
N ASN A 56 7.69 7.75 5.66
CA ASN A 56 8.56 7.41 6.76
C ASN A 56 9.90 8.13 6.62
N ASN A 57 10.38 8.66 7.74
CA ASN A 57 11.58 9.47 7.79
C ASN A 57 12.74 8.71 8.45
N ALA A 58 13.88 8.71 7.78
CA ALA A 58 15.12 8.09 8.21
C ALA A 58 16.30 9.03 7.94
N SER A 59 17.21 9.10 8.91
CA SER A 59 18.45 9.86 8.72
C SER A 59 19.44 9.12 7.79
N ILE A 60 19.41 7.78 7.81
CA ILE A 60 20.21 6.86 6.98
C ILE A 60 19.36 5.68 6.48
N ASN A 61 19.62 5.20 5.26
CA ASN A 61 19.12 3.93 4.73
C ASN A 61 17.57 3.76 4.66
N GLY A 62 16.82 4.85 4.48
CA GLY A 62 15.49 4.74 3.89
C GLY A 62 14.29 4.40 4.79
N GLY A 63 13.12 4.31 4.15
CA GLY A 63 11.84 3.96 4.78
C GLY A 63 11.79 2.51 5.27
N LEU A 64 12.40 1.60 4.52
CA LEU A 64 12.45 0.17 4.80
C LEU A 64 13.88 -0.36 4.71
N VAL A 65 14.38 -0.92 5.81
CA VAL A 65 15.70 -1.56 5.88
C VAL A 65 15.57 -3.05 6.09
N ILE A 66 16.28 -3.84 5.27
CA ILE A 66 16.42 -5.28 5.46
C ILE A 66 17.91 -5.65 5.48
N GLN A 67 18.33 -6.39 6.50
CA GLN A 67 19.73 -6.83 6.64
C GLN A 67 19.85 -8.31 6.97
N LEU A 68 20.83 -8.96 6.34
CA LEU A 68 21.23 -10.34 6.63
C LEU A 68 20.07 -11.33 6.51
N SER A 69 19.26 -11.15 5.46
CA SER A 69 18.16 -12.05 5.10
C SER A 69 18.49 -12.87 3.86
N SER A 70 17.99 -14.10 3.83
CA SER A 70 18.35 -15.11 2.83
C SER A 70 17.37 -15.17 1.67
N GLU A 71 16.08 -14.95 1.92
CA GLU A 71 15.05 -14.92 0.88
C GLU A 71 14.11 -13.74 1.13
N ILE A 72 13.98 -12.88 0.12
CA ILE A 72 13.20 -11.65 0.20
C ILE A 72 12.31 -11.59 -1.03
N ASN A 73 10.99 -11.56 -0.82
CA ASN A 73 9.99 -11.43 -1.86
C ASN A 73 9.22 -10.11 -1.66
N PHE A 74 9.33 -9.18 -2.60
CA PHE A 74 8.55 -7.95 -2.67
C PHE A 74 7.59 -8.00 -3.84
N ILE A 75 6.30 -8.16 -3.55
CA ILE A 75 5.26 -8.34 -4.56
C ILE A 75 4.15 -7.32 -4.37
N ASN A 76 3.82 -6.55 -5.40
CA ASN A 76 2.65 -5.66 -5.38
C ASN A 76 2.64 -4.71 -4.17
N ASN A 77 3.76 -4.06 -3.84
CA ASN A 77 3.81 -3.05 -2.78
C ASN A 77 3.85 -1.65 -3.38
N THR A 78 3.39 -0.67 -2.60
CA THR A 78 3.58 0.75 -2.87
C THR A 78 4.51 1.34 -1.82
N VAL A 79 5.67 1.85 -2.24
CA VAL A 79 6.70 2.46 -1.41
C VAL A 79 7.04 3.83 -1.99
N THR A 80 6.52 4.90 -1.38
CA THR A 80 6.62 6.27 -1.90
C THR A 80 6.84 7.26 -0.75
N ASP A 81 7.30 8.46 -1.05
CA ASP A 81 7.46 9.58 -0.11
C ASP A 81 8.25 9.24 1.17
N ASN A 82 9.11 8.22 1.13
CA ASN A 82 10.04 7.98 2.23
C ASN A 82 11.30 8.82 2.01
N SER A 83 11.90 9.30 3.09
CA SER A 83 13.19 9.99 2.98
C SER A 83 14.33 8.98 2.84
N ARG A 84 15.38 9.34 2.11
CA ARG A 84 16.47 8.43 1.68
C ARG A 84 15.91 7.36 0.75
N ASP A 85 16.43 6.14 0.84
CA ASP A 85 15.98 5.05 -0.01
C ASP A 85 14.51 4.69 0.28
N GLY A 86 13.72 4.39 -0.74
CA GLY A 86 12.44 3.70 -0.51
C GLY A 86 12.69 2.37 0.19
N ILE A 87 13.61 1.59 -0.38
CA ILE A 87 14.04 0.29 0.13
C ILE A 87 15.56 0.20 0.15
N TYR A 88 16.11 -0.14 1.32
CA TYR A 88 17.52 -0.50 1.50
C TYR A 88 17.64 -1.99 1.89
N ILE A 89 18.29 -2.80 1.06
CA ILE A 89 18.53 -4.22 1.31
C ILE A 89 20.02 -4.55 1.30
N LYS A 90 20.49 -5.09 2.42
CA LYS A 90 21.80 -5.74 2.53
C LYS A 90 21.63 -7.22 2.83
N ALA A 91 21.62 -8.03 1.78
CA ALA A 91 21.37 -9.48 1.86
C ALA A 91 22.49 -10.24 2.60
N SER A 92 22.19 -11.45 3.08
CA SER A 92 23.22 -12.35 3.63
C SER A 92 24.00 -13.04 2.49
N GLU A 93 25.24 -12.61 2.26
CA GLU A 93 26.20 -13.21 1.31
C GLU A 93 25.67 -13.43 -0.14
N HIS A 94 26.45 -14.07 -1.01
CA HIS A 94 26.19 -14.17 -2.46
C HIS A 94 25.05 -15.15 -2.85
N GLN A 95 24.45 -15.86 -1.88
CA GLN A 95 23.40 -16.86 -2.14
C GLN A 95 22.00 -16.44 -1.72
N ALA A 96 21.86 -15.31 -1.02
CA ALA A 96 20.53 -14.78 -0.72
C ALA A 96 19.76 -14.51 -2.03
N LYS A 97 18.45 -14.73 -2.04
CA LYS A 97 17.58 -14.48 -3.18
C LYS A 97 16.70 -13.27 -2.90
N ILE A 98 16.73 -12.29 -3.80
CA ILE A 98 15.90 -11.10 -3.72
C ILE A 98 15.05 -11.06 -4.98
N TYR A 99 13.74 -11.18 -4.81
CA TYR A 99 12.77 -11.18 -5.90
C TYR A 99 11.83 -9.99 -5.70
N ILE A 100 11.83 -9.05 -6.64
CA ILE A 100 11.06 -7.80 -6.56
C ILE A 100 10.20 -7.71 -7.83
N ALA A 101 8.89 -7.84 -7.68
CA ALA A 101 7.97 -7.80 -8.81
C ALA A 101 6.69 -7.01 -8.57
N ASN A 102 6.20 -6.32 -9.60
CA ASN A 102 4.92 -5.60 -9.60
C ASN A 102 4.83 -4.48 -8.55
N ASN A 103 5.95 -3.90 -8.13
CA ASN A 103 5.93 -2.86 -7.10
C ASN A 103 5.93 -1.46 -7.72
N ILE A 104 5.34 -0.51 -7.00
CA ILE A 104 5.65 0.91 -7.15
C ILE A 104 6.61 1.27 -6.03
N ILE A 105 7.84 1.64 -6.39
CA ILE A 105 8.88 2.11 -5.50
C ILE A 105 9.41 3.41 -6.12
N TRP A 106 8.68 4.49 -5.96
CA TRP A 106 8.91 5.73 -6.71
C TRP A 106 8.70 6.94 -5.80
N GLY A 107 9.38 8.05 -6.09
CA GLY A 107 9.18 9.30 -5.35
C GLY A 107 9.79 9.28 -3.94
N ASN A 108 10.84 8.47 -3.71
CA ASN A 108 11.58 8.50 -2.44
C ASN A 108 12.78 9.46 -2.55
N ASP A 109 12.99 10.29 -1.52
CA ASP A 109 13.87 11.47 -1.59
C ASP A 109 15.35 11.15 -1.27
N ASP A 110 16.31 11.89 -1.85
CA ASP A 110 17.72 12.01 -1.42
C ASP A 110 18.62 10.75 -1.36
N GLY A 111 18.10 9.52 -1.49
CA GLY A 111 18.88 8.26 -1.47
C GLY A 111 18.81 7.44 -2.77
N GLY A 112 17.71 7.57 -3.50
CA GLY A 112 17.32 6.64 -4.57
C GLY A 112 16.02 5.93 -4.18
N ASP A 113 15.41 5.17 -5.09
CA ASP A 113 14.22 4.41 -4.72
C ASP A 113 14.61 3.06 -4.10
N ILE A 114 15.68 2.46 -4.59
CA ILE A 114 16.13 1.12 -4.19
C ILE A 114 17.67 1.10 -4.07
N ASP A 115 18.19 0.68 -2.92
CA ASP A 115 19.61 0.33 -2.73
C ASP A 115 19.73 -1.14 -2.34
N LEU A 116 20.40 -1.94 -3.19
CA LEU A 116 20.61 -3.37 -3.00
C LEU A 116 22.10 -3.74 -2.96
N SER A 117 22.49 -4.47 -1.92
CA SER A 117 23.82 -5.07 -1.81
C SER A 117 23.77 -6.54 -1.38
N GLY A 118 24.54 -7.37 -2.09
CA GLY A 118 24.59 -8.82 -1.87
C GLY A 118 23.41 -9.58 -2.49
N GLY A 119 23.47 -10.91 -2.41
CA GLY A 119 22.46 -11.80 -2.99
C GLY A 119 22.39 -11.83 -4.52
N ILE A 120 21.42 -12.58 -5.01
CA ILE A 120 21.01 -12.73 -6.40
C ILE A 120 19.69 -12.00 -6.53
N VAL A 121 19.71 -10.87 -7.23
CA VAL A 121 18.54 -10.01 -7.42
C VAL A 121 17.88 -10.28 -8.77
N GLU A 122 16.56 -10.46 -8.76
CA GLU A 122 15.72 -10.53 -9.95
C GLU A 122 14.57 -9.52 -9.85
N LEU A 123 14.45 -8.65 -10.86
CA LEU A 123 13.47 -7.56 -10.93
C LEU A 123 12.52 -7.78 -12.12
N TYR A 124 11.21 -7.73 -11.88
CA TYR A 124 10.18 -7.83 -12.92
C TYR A 124 9.13 -6.74 -12.75
N THR A 125 8.89 -5.93 -13.79
CA THR A 125 7.74 -5.01 -13.86
C THR A 125 7.53 -4.17 -12.60
N ASN A 126 8.56 -3.46 -12.16
CA ASN A 126 8.48 -2.49 -11.09
C ASN A 126 8.57 -1.07 -11.65
N ASN A 127 7.92 -0.12 -10.99
CA ASN A 127 8.06 1.30 -11.26
C ASN A 127 9.02 1.93 -10.23
N TYR A 128 10.19 2.39 -10.67
CA TYR A 128 11.17 3.09 -9.85
C TYR A 128 12.02 4.04 -10.69
N LYS A 129 12.51 5.12 -10.09
CA LYS A 129 13.38 6.11 -10.74
C LYS A 129 14.85 5.78 -10.62
N GLY A 130 15.29 5.36 -9.44
CA GLY A 130 16.71 5.13 -9.15
C GLY A 130 16.96 3.81 -8.43
N ILE A 131 17.90 3.02 -8.93
CA ILE A 131 18.34 1.79 -8.28
C ILE A 131 19.87 1.70 -8.21
N GLU A 132 20.38 1.38 -7.03
CA GLU A 132 21.77 1.00 -6.79
C GLU A 132 21.87 -0.52 -6.53
N GLY A 133 22.90 -1.16 -7.09
CA GLY A 133 23.17 -2.58 -6.88
C GLY A 133 23.52 -3.34 -8.15
N SER A 134 23.55 -4.67 -8.02
CA SER A 134 23.81 -5.59 -9.14
C SER A 134 22.66 -6.58 -9.28
N PHE A 135 22.23 -6.82 -10.51
CA PHE A 135 21.03 -7.61 -10.80
C PHE A 135 21.38 -8.73 -11.77
N LYS A 136 20.83 -9.92 -11.51
CA LYS A 136 20.91 -11.06 -12.43
C LYS A 136 19.90 -10.89 -13.57
N THR A 137 18.70 -10.40 -13.24
CA THR A 137 17.61 -10.17 -14.19
C THR A 137 16.93 -8.83 -13.88
N SER A 138 16.59 -8.08 -14.93
CA SER A 138 15.78 -6.87 -14.86
C SER A 138 14.93 -6.76 -16.12
N ILE A 139 13.61 -6.97 -16.01
CA ILE A 139 12.68 -7.05 -17.14
C ILE A 139 11.44 -6.20 -16.86
N GLY A 140 10.99 -5.41 -17.83
CA GLY A 140 9.70 -4.72 -17.79
C GLY A 140 9.58 -3.59 -16.76
N ASN A 141 10.67 -3.18 -16.12
CA ASN A 141 10.65 -2.06 -15.17
C ASN A 141 10.47 -0.72 -15.90
N ILE A 142 9.79 0.23 -15.27
CA ILE A 142 9.51 1.57 -15.77
C ILE A 142 9.97 2.64 -14.77
N ASP A 143 10.17 3.86 -15.26
CA ASP A 143 10.38 5.07 -14.44
C ASP A 143 9.39 6.11 -14.94
N GLN A 144 8.19 6.10 -14.39
CA GLN A 144 7.14 7.05 -14.74
C GLN A 144 6.38 7.44 -13.46
N ASP A 145 5.83 8.65 -13.45
CA ASP A 145 4.94 9.08 -12.36
C ASP A 145 3.79 8.06 -12.20
N PRO A 146 3.64 7.42 -11.03
CA PRO A 146 2.56 6.47 -10.78
C PRO A 146 1.16 7.07 -10.96
N SER A 147 1.00 8.40 -10.92
CA SER A 147 -0.28 9.10 -11.07
C SER A 147 -1.31 8.63 -10.04
N PHE A 148 -0.96 8.73 -8.75
CA PHE A 148 -1.90 8.43 -7.67
C PHE A 148 -3.07 9.41 -7.64
N VAL A 149 -4.24 8.98 -7.13
CA VAL A 149 -5.45 9.81 -7.06
C VAL A 149 -5.27 11.00 -6.12
N ALA A 150 -4.95 10.76 -4.84
CA ALA A 150 -4.78 11.83 -3.85
C ALA A 150 -3.76 11.40 -2.77
N PRO A 151 -2.46 11.30 -3.11
CA PRO A 151 -1.44 10.77 -2.22
C PRO A 151 -1.25 11.61 -0.94
N GLU A 152 -1.51 12.91 -0.98
CA GLU A 152 -1.50 13.82 0.17
C GLU A 152 -2.65 13.56 1.15
N GLU A 153 -3.74 12.97 0.69
CA GLU A 153 -4.87 12.51 1.50
C GLU A 153 -4.70 11.04 1.91
N GLY A 154 -3.62 10.39 1.48
CA GLY A 154 -3.30 8.99 1.74
C GLY A 154 -3.97 8.02 0.78
N ASP A 155 -4.50 8.50 -0.34
CA ASP A 155 -5.03 7.67 -1.41
C ASP A 155 -3.98 7.38 -2.48
N TYR A 156 -3.47 6.15 -2.44
CA TYR A 156 -2.47 5.63 -3.39
C TYR A 156 -3.08 4.72 -4.45
N HIS A 157 -4.40 4.80 -4.69
CA HIS A 157 -5.00 4.22 -5.88
C HIS A 157 -4.48 4.90 -7.14
N LEU A 158 -4.45 4.16 -8.24
CA LEU A 158 -4.01 4.67 -9.54
C LEU A 158 -5.14 5.47 -10.19
N SER A 159 -4.83 6.67 -10.67
CA SER A 159 -5.76 7.44 -11.49
C SER A 159 -5.87 6.89 -12.91
N LEU A 160 -6.97 7.22 -13.60
CA LEU A 160 -7.20 6.81 -14.98
C LEU A 160 -6.09 7.34 -15.90
N GLY A 161 -5.35 6.43 -16.53
CA GLY A 161 -4.22 6.76 -17.39
C GLY A 161 -2.85 6.60 -16.73
N SER A 162 -2.80 6.17 -15.47
CA SER A 162 -1.55 5.77 -14.83
C SER A 162 -0.77 4.76 -15.70
N PRO A 163 0.55 4.92 -15.84
CA PRO A 163 1.41 3.99 -16.54
C PRO A 163 1.58 2.66 -15.80
N CYS A 164 1.13 2.58 -14.55
CA CYS A 164 1.21 1.36 -13.73
C CYS A 164 0.04 0.40 -13.99
N ILE A 165 -1.01 0.85 -14.68
CA ILE A 165 -2.19 0.05 -15.02
C ILE A 165 -1.83 -0.98 -16.09
N ASN A 166 -2.30 -2.22 -15.93
CA ASN A 166 -2.16 -3.37 -16.81
C ASN A 166 -0.71 -3.65 -17.24
N SER A 167 0.26 -3.28 -16.42
CA SER A 167 1.69 -3.29 -16.76
C SER A 167 2.53 -4.22 -15.88
N GLY A 168 1.89 -4.92 -14.94
CA GLY A 168 2.49 -5.93 -14.08
C GLY A 168 2.74 -7.27 -14.78
N TYR A 169 3.51 -8.11 -14.09
CA TYR A 169 3.88 -9.47 -14.47
C TYR A 169 2.95 -10.49 -13.80
N ASN A 170 2.15 -11.18 -14.61
CA ASN A 170 1.13 -12.13 -14.16
C ASN A 170 1.74 -13.40 -13.53
N GLU A 171 2.93 -13.79 -13.93
CA GLU A 171 3.61 -15.00 -13.44
C GLU A 171 4.52 -14.73 -12.24
N ALA A 172 4.34 -13.59 -11.57
CA ALA A 172 5.12 -13.25 -10.38
C ALA A 172 5.00 -14.36 -9.32
N SER A 173 6.15 -14.77 -8.78
CA SER A 173 6.17 -15.76 -7.70
C SER A 173 5.49 -15.18 -6.46
N ASN A 174 4.55 -15.91 -5.87
CA ASN A 174 3.71 -15.47 -4.75
C ASN A 174 2.74 -14.31 -5.08
N LEU A 175 2.30 -14.19 -6.33
CA LEU A 175 1.21 -13.28 -6.69
C LEU A 175 -0.04 -13.60 -5.83
N PRO A 176 -0.58 -12.62 -5.06
CA PRO A 176 -1.73 -12.87 -4.20
C PRO A 176 -3.02 -12.99 -5.02
N ALA A 177 -4.04 -13.66 -4.47
CA ALA A 177 -5.34 -13.78 -5.14
C ALA A 177 -6.11 -12.45 -5.22
N THR A 178 -5.85 -11.54 -4.26
CA THR A 178 -6.52 -10.24 -4.18
C THR A 178 -5.53 -9.11 -3.92
N ASP A 179 -5.93 -7.90 -4.28
CA ASP A 179 -5.21 -6.67 -3.97
C ASP A 179 -5.40 -6.23 -2.52
N LYS A 180 -4.97 -5.02 -2.16
CA LYS A 180 -5.14 -4.50 -0.81
C LYS A 180 -6.62 -4.29 -0.41
N ASP A 181 -7.49 -3.90 -1.34
CA ASP A 181 -8.92 -3.69 -1.09
C ASP A 181 -9.77 -4.95 -1.24
N GLY A 182 -9.15 -6.06 -1.62
CA GLY A 182 -9.82 -7.35 -1.77
C GLY A 182 -10.42 -7.60 -3.15
N ASN A 183 -10.11 -6.74 -4.13
CA ASN A 183 -10.41 -6.97 -5.54
C ASN A 183 -9.53 -8.11 -6.08
N SER A 184 -9.99 -8.80 -7.11
CA SER A 184 -9.17 -9.82 -7.80
C SER A 184 -7.86 -9.20 -8.27
N ARG A 185 -6.73 -9.86 -8.02
CA ARG A 185 -5.40 -9.33 -8.42
C ARG A 185 -5.17 -9.32 -9.94
N ILE A 186 -5.90 -10.15 -10.69
CA ILE A 186 -5.86 -10.14 -12.15
C ILE A 186 -7.22 -9.65 -12.62
N ILE A 187 -7.23 -8.47 -13.25
CA ILE A 187 -8.41 -7.85 -13.86
C ILE A 187 -8.13 -7.74 -15.36
N ASN A 188 -9.08 -8.18 -16.19
CA ASN A 188 -8.92 -8.23 -17.65
C ASN A 188 -7.62 -8.87 -18.14
N ASP A 189 -7.19 -9.97 -17.49
CA ASP A 189 -5.95 -10.70 -17.78
C ASP A 189 -4.64 -9.95 -17.47
N PHE A 190 -4.67 -8.83 -16.76
CA PHE A 190 -3.47 -8.09 -16.36
C PHE A 190 -3.44 -7.80 -14.86
N VAL A 191 -2.23 -7.57 -14.37
CA VAL A 191 -1.93 -7.09 -13.02
C VAL A 191 -1.50 -5.63 -13.12
N ASP A 192 -1.96 -4.80 -12.19
CA ASP A 192 -1.43 -3.46 -11.99
C ASP A 192 -0.18 -3.50 -11.10
N MET A 193 0.77 -2.58 -11.34
CA MET A 193 1.88 -2.38 -10.40
C MET A 193 1.36 -1.69 -9.14
N GLY A 194 1.86 -2.09 -7.97
CA GLY A 194 1.51 -1.50 -6.69
C GLY A 194 0.53 -2.33 -5.86
N ALA A 195 0.10 -1.74 -4.74
CA ALA A 195 -0.75 -2.42 -3.74
C ALA A 195 -2.20 -2.62 -4.19
N TYR A 196 -2.71 -1.79 -5.08
CA TYR A 196 -4.10 -1.72 -5.51
C TYR A 196 -4.24 -2.11 -6.99
N GLU A 197 -5.35 -2.75 -7.34
CA GLU A 197 -5.79 -2.88 -8.73
C GLU A 197 -6.82 -1.78 -9.04
N LEU A 198 -6.75 -1.21 -10.23
CA LEU A 198 -7.83 -0.41 -10.77
C LEU A 198 -8.98 -1.32 -11.18
N THR A 199 -10.14 -1.16 -10.54
CA THR A 199 -11.32 -1.97 -10.90
C THR A 199 -12.13 -1.33 -12.02
N ASP A 200 -12.65 -2.16 -12.94
CA ASP A 200 -13.62 -1.71 -13.96
C ASP A 200 -15.01 -1.43 -13.38
N SER A 201 -15.26 -1.87 -12.14
CA SER A 201 -16.52 -1.63 -11.44
C SER A 201 -16.53 -0.20 -10.90
N PHE A 202 -16.79 0.73 -11.80
CA PHE A 202 -17.11 2.12 -11.50
C PHE A 202 -18.52 2.27 -10.88
N SER A 203 -18.85 1.45 -9.87
CA SER A 203 -19.96 1.78 -8.97
C SER A 203 -19.49 2.99 -8.16
N PHE A 204 -19.72 4.18 -8.71
CA PHE A 204 -19.55 5.46 -8.01
C PHE A 204 -20.77 5.73 -7.13
N ASP A 205 -21.30 4.69 -6.49
CA ASP A 205 -22.43 4.86 -5.59
C ASP A 205 -21.94 5.56 -4.32
N PRO A 206 -22.66 6.60 -3.84
CA PRO A 206 -22.42 7.21 -2.55
C PRO A 206 -22.51 6.18 -1.42
N HIS A 207 -21.81 6.44 -0.32
CA HIS A 207 -21.95 5.62 0.87
C HIS A 207 -23.42 5.66 1.34
N PRO A 208 -24.07 4.54 1.69
CA PRO A 208 -25.51 4.56 2.00
C PRO A 208 -25.96 5.47 3.15
N ALA A 209 -25.02 5.82 4.04
CA ALA A 209 -25.23 6.80 5.11
C ALA A 209 -25.43 8.23 4.59
N ASP A 210 -24.80 8.60 3.47
CA ASP A 210 -25.02 9.86 2.76
C ASP A 210 -26.39 9.79 2.09
N SER A 211 -27.33 10.54 2.64
CA SER A 211 -28.75 10.46 2.31
C SER A 211 -29.15 11.44 1.21
N ASN A 212 -28.32 12.45 0.98
CA ASN A 212 -28.54 13.51 0.00
C ASN A 212 -27.59 13.39 -1.21
N ASN A 213 -26.67 12.42 -1.19
CA ASN A 213 -25.70 12.09 -2.25
C ASN A 213 -24.77 13.27 -2.60
N ASN A 214 -24.38 14.06 -1.61
CA ASN A 214 -23.49 15.21 -1.80
C ASN A 214 -22.00 14.89 -1.59
N TRP A 215 -21.65 13.62 -1.38
CA TRP A 215 -20.28 13.14 -1.13
C TRP A 215 -19.68 13.65 0.19
N ILE A 216 -20.54 13.98 1.15
CA ILE A 216 -20.17 14.43 2.48
C ILE A 216 -21.04 13.69 3.48
N ILE A 217 -20.44 12.91 4.39
CA ILE A 217 -21.19 12.34 5.53
C ILE A 217 -21.33 13.41 6.62
N GLU A 218 -22.53 14.02 6.70
CA GLU A 218 -22.84 15.01 7.73
C GLU A 218 -23.12 14.37 9.12
N ASP A 219 -23.01 15.15 10.19
CA ASP A 219 -23.29 14.68 11.56
C ASP A 219 -24.68 14.05 11.70
N ASN A 220 -25.71 14.67 11.11
CA ASN A 220 -27.07 14.16 11.18
C ASN A 220 -27.23 12.83 10.44
N GLU A 221 -26.59 12.70 9.27
CA GLU A 221 -26.62 11.50 8.45
C GLU A 221 -25.96 10.31 9.15
N PHE A 222 -24.74 10.51 9.65
CA PHE A 222 -24.04 9.49 10.44
C PHE A 222 -24.83 9.09 11.69
N ASN A 223 -25.37 10.06 12.44
CA ASN A 223 -26.10 9.77 13.66
C ASN A 223 -27.39 8.96 13.40
N ASN A 224 -28.10 9.26 12.30
CA ASN A 224 -29.28 8.50 11.91
C ASN A 224 -28.91 7.08 11.44
N TYR A 225 -27.86 6.94 10.62
CA TYR A 225 -27.37 5.64 10.14
C TYR A 225 -26.90 4.75 11.29
N ASN A 226 -26.07 5.29 12.19
CA ASN A 226 -25.57 4.60 13.38
C ASN A 226 -26.71 4.21 14.35
N SER A 227 -27.73 5.06 14.48
CA SER A 227 -28.91 4.75 15.30
C SER A 227 -29.73 3.61 14.70
N ALA A 228 -29.91 3.59 13.37
CA ALA A 228 -30.59 2.49 12.67
C ALA A 228 -29.83 1.17 12.84
N TRP A 229 -28.50 1.18 12.68
CA TRP A 229 -27.65 0.02 12.91
C TRP A 229 -27.79 -0.53 14.34
N LYS A 230 -27.65 0.34 15.36
CA LYS A 230 -27.77 -0.04 16.79
C LYS A 230 -29.12 -0.67 17.14
N GLN A 231 -30.18 -0.25 16.46
CA GLN A 231 -31.55 -0.73 16.70
C GLN A 231 -31.93 -1.93 15.83
N GLY A 232 -31.08 -2.31 14.86
CA GLY A 232 -31.40 -3.35 13.88
C GLY A 232 -32.49 -2.94 12.87
N ASN A 233 -32.68 -1.64 12.67
CA ASN A 233 -33.66 -1.11 11.71
C ASN A 233 -33.14 -1.28 10.28
N THR A 234 -34.06 -1.32 9.31
CA THR A 234 -33.69 -1.21 7.90
C THR A 234 -33.35 0.23 7.52
N TRP A 235 -32.53 0.38 6.49
CA TRP A 235 -32.12 1.64 5.88
C TRP A 235 -32.58 1.72 4.44
N THR A 236 -33.01 2.90 4.00
CA THR A 236 -33.61 3.11 2.67
C THR A 236 -32.66 2.72 1.54
N ASN A 237 -31.38 3.08 1.66
CA ASN A 237 -30.37 2.81 0.64
C ASN A 237 -29.65 1.47 0.84
N GLY A 238 -30.09 0.65 1.81
CA GLY A 238 -29.44 -0.60 2.21
C GLY A 238 -27.96 -0.39 2.59
N PRO A 239 -27.17 -1.46 2.68
CA PRO A 239 -27.60 -2.86 2.84
C PRO A 239 -28.47 -3.07 4.10
N ASN A 240 -29.32 -4.11 4.06
CA ASN A 240 -30.27 -4.46 5.13
C ASN A 240 -30.09 -5.93 5.54
N PRO A 241 -29.73 -6.24 6.82
CA PRO A 241 -29.41 -5.29 7.89
C PRO A 241 -28.15 -4.48 7.59
N ILE A 242 -27.99 -3.31 8.22
CA ILE A 242 -26.76 -2.52 8.12
C ILE A 242 -25.59 -3.37 8.67
N PRO A 243 -24.55 -3.66 7.87
CA PRO A 243 -23.36 -4.35 8.32
C PRO A 243 -22.50 -3.47 9.26
N LEU A 244 -21.76 -4.10 10.18
CA LEU A 244 -20.86 -3.38 11.10
C LEU A 244 -19.76 -2.60 10.35
N ASP A 245 -19.20 -3.20 9.30
CA ASP A 245 -18.14 -2.60 8.49
C ASP A 245 -18.62 -1.32 7.78
N PHE A 246 -19.86 -1.29 7.28
CA PHE A 246 -20.47 -0.09 6.69
C PHE A 246 -20.63 1.05 7.70
N VAL A 247 -21.17 0.79 8.90
CA VAL A 247 -21.29 1.85 9.91
C VAL A 247 -19.93 2.31 10.43
N SER A 248 -18.94 1.42 10.53
CA SER A 248 -17.58 1.82 10.90
C SER A 248 -16.91 2.65 9.81
N ARG A 249 -17.13 2.33 8.53
CA ARG A 249 -16.64 3.11 7.39
C ARG A 249 -17.27 4.50 7.40
N ALA A 250 -18.59 4.61 7.56
CA ALA A 250 -19.27 5.91 7.69
C ALA A 250 -18.67 6.77 8.82
N GLY A 251 -18.39 6.14 9.96
CA GLY A 251 -17.75 6.80 11.10
C GLY A 251 -16.35 7.29 10.78
N PHE A 252 -15.54 6.46 10.11
CA PHE A 252 -14.18 6.82 9.69
C PHE A 252 -14.16 7.99 8.71
N LEU A 253 -15.01 7.98 7.68
CA LEU A 253 -15.13 9.07 6.71
C LEU A 253 -15.53 10.38 7.40
N LYS A 254 -16.51 10.29 8.31
CA LYS A 254 -16.96 11.42 9.12
C LYS A 254 -15.86 11.99 10.03
N GLU A 255 -15.11 11.13 10.72
CA GLU A 255 -13.96 11.54 11.55
C GLU A 255 -12.82 12.15 10.73
N SER A 256 -12.75 11.82 9.44
CA SER A 256 -11.77 12.33 8.48
C SER A 256 -12.22 13.62 7.77
N GLY A 257 -13.26 14.31 8.27
CA GLY A 257 -13.75 15.57 7.73
C GLY A 257 -15.06 15.47 6.94
N GLY A 258 -15.60 14.26 6.76
CA GLY A 258 -16.92 14.02 6.15
C GLY A 258 -16.89 13.91 4.63
N THR A 259 -16.09 14.70 3.93
CA THR A 259 -15.90 14.59 2.47
C THR A 259 -15.25 13.26 2.10
N TYR A 260 -15.76 12.61 1.06
CA TYR A 260 -15.24 11.32 0.58
C TYR A 260 -15.50 11.14 -0.91
N HIS A 261 -14.83 10.15 -1.52
CA HIS A 261 -15.07 9.71 -2.89
C HIS A 261 -15.06 8.17 -2.95
N ASN A 262 -15.41 7.61 -4.11
CA ASN A 262 -15.45 6.16 -4.32
C ASN A 262 -14.38 5.76 -5.34
N VAL A 263 -13.39 4.98 -4.90
CA VAL A 263 -12.26 4.51 -5.72
C VAL A 263 -12.57 3.24 -6.51
N GLY A 264 -13.81 2.74 -6.43
CA GLY A 264 -14.23 1.47 -7.00
C GLY A 264 -13.81 0.27 -6.14
N GLY A 265 -14.28 -0.90 -6.54
CA GLY A 265 -13.96 -2.16 -5.85
C GLY A 265 -14.92 -2.52 -4.72
N LYS A 266 -14.42 -3.30 -3.77
CA LYS A 266 -15.27 -3.93 -2.75
C LYS A 266 -15.77 -2.94 -1.71
N GLN A 267 -17.09 -2.81 -1.59
CA GLN A 267 -17.71 -2.09 -0.47
C GLN A 267 -17.54 -2.85 0.86
N PRO A 268 -17.30 -2.15 1.99
CA PRO A 268 -17.28 -0.70 2.12
C PRO A 268 -15.90 -0.04 1.97
N ASP A 269 -14.87 -0.78 1.55
CA ASP A 269 -13.50 -0.27 1.52
C ASP A 269 -13.22 0.72 0.38
N CYS A 270 -14.02 0.65 -0.68
CA CYS A 270 -13.98 1.57 -1.82
C CYS A 270 -14.28 3.04 -1.47
N TRP A 271 -14.82 3.37 -0.29
CA TRP A 271 -15.07 4.75 0.10
C TRP A 271 -13.88 5.31 0.90
N MET A 272 -13.22 6.30 0.31
CA MET A 272 -12.00 6.92 0.83
C MET A 272 -12.25 8.39 1.21
N PRO A 273 -11.67 8.89 2.32
CA PRO A 273 -11.79 10.30 2.68
C PRO A 273 -11.22 11.23 1.60
N GLY A 274 -11.74 12.45 1.54
CA GLY A 274 -11.24 13.50 0.64
C GLY A 274 -11.96 13.59 -0.70
N SER A 275 -11.59 14.56 -1.55
CA SER A 275 -12.34 14.90 -2.78
C SER A 275 -12.04 14.02 -3.98
N GLY A 276 -10.90 13.31 -3.98
CA GLY A 276 -10.51 12.41 -5.08
C GLY A 276 -10.25 13.11 -6.41
N GLU A 277 -9.83 14.39 -6.38
CA GLU A 277 -9.49 15.20 -7.56
C GLU A 277 -8.01 15.09 -7.95
#